data_AF-A0A270BG15-F1
#
_entry.id   AF-A0A270BG15-F1
#
_cell.length_a   1.000
_cell.length_b   1.000
_cell.length_c   1.000
_cell.angle_alpha   90.00
_cell.angle_beta   90.00
_cell.angle_gamma   90.00
#
_symmetry.space_group_name_H-M   'P 1'
#
loop_
_entity.id
_entity.type
_entity.pdbx_description
1 polymer ?
#
loop_
_entity_poly.entity_id
_entity_poly.type
_entity_poly.pdbx_seq_one_letter_code
_entity_poly.pdbx_strand_id
1 'polypeptide(L)' 'MCSISIWKDNSCVYGARNIWHQPRREGLDAARFTVERLMRQMELKGVMRGKDVRTTRPNPQRPCPQNLV' A
#
# COMPACT_ATOMS: atom_id res chain seq x y z
N MET A 1 -5.30 -8.93 -13.11
CA MET A 1 -3.91 -9.37 -13.40
C MET A 1 -3.02 -8.23 -13.92
N CYS A 2 -3.52 -7.21 -14.64
CA CYS A 2 -2.70 -6.12 -15.20
C CYS A 2 -1.83 -5.32 -14.21
N SER A 3 -2.21 -5.21 -12.94
CA SER A 3 -1.44 -4.42 -11.97
C SER A 3 -0.07 -5.03 -11.63
N ILE A 4 0.09 -6.35 -11.75
CA ILE A 4 1.35 -7.05 -11.42
C ILE A 4 2.33 -6.96 -12.59
N SER A 5 1.84 -7.02 -13.83
CA SER A 5 2.68 -6.85 -15.02
C SER A 5 3.27 -5.44 -15.06
N ILE A 6 2.48 -4.40 -14.76
CA ILE A 6 2.96 -3.00 -14.66
C ILE A 6 4.10 -2.87 -13.64
N TRP A 7 4.05 -3.60 -12.53
CA TRP A 7 5.11 -3.60 -11.51
C TRP A 7 6.40 -4.29 -12.00
N LYS A 8 6.28 -5.43 -12.70
CA LYS A 8 7.41 -6.12 -13.32
C LYS A 8 8.05 -5.29 -14.44
N ASP A 9 7.24 -4.66 -15.28
CA ASP A 9 7.68 -3.76 -16.35
C ASP A 9 8.45 -2.55 -15.80
N ASN A 10 7.99 -1.96 -14.69
CA ASN A 10 8.65 -0.83 -14.05
C ASN A 10 9.77 -1.23 -13.08
N SER A 11 10.43 -2.37 -13.32
CA SER A 11 11.60 -2.83 -12.56
C SER A 11 11.39 -2.84 -11.04
N CYS A 12 10.18 -3.17 -10.59
CA CYS A 12 9.79 -3.22 -9.18
C CYS A 12 9.85 -1.87 -8.43
N VAL A 13 10.08 -0.76 -9.14
CA VAL A 13 10.25 0.58 -8.54
C VAL A 13 8.90 1.12 -8.04
N TYR A 14 7.82 0.77 -8.71
CA TYR A 14 6.51 1.36 -8.43
C TYR A 14 5.89 0.77 -7.16
N GLY A 15 5.51 1.64 -6.23
CA GLY A 15 4.65 1.30 -5.10
C GLY A 15 3.18 1.17 -5.50
N ALA A 16 2.35 0.72 -4.57
CA ALA A 16 0.91 0.52 -4.78
C ALA A 16 0.21 1.76 -5.32
N ARG A 17 0.63 2.96 -4.90
CA ARG A 17 0.11 4.23 -5.41
C ARG A 17 0.34 4.41 -6.91
N ASN A 18 1.55 4.12 -7.40
CA ASN A 18 1.90 4.32 -8.81
C ASN A 18 1.22 3.26 -9.69
N ILE A 19 1.20 2.01 -9.23
CA ILE A 19 0.50 0.89 -9.92
C ILE A 19 -1.00 1.13 -9.97
N TRP A 20 -1.58 1.84 -8.99
CA TRP A 20 -2.98 2.23 -9.04
C TRP A 20 -3.25 3.39 -10.02
N HIS A 21 -2.35 4.37 -10.09
CA HIS A 21 -2.51 5.52 -11.00
C HIS A 21 -2.32 5.17 -12.48
N GLN A 22 -1.48 4.18 -12.81
CA GLN A 22 -1.21 3.77 -14.19
C GLN A 22 -2.47 3.25 -14.92
N PRO A 23 -3.18 2.20 -14.48
CA PRO A 23 -4.37 1.68 -15.15
C PRO A 23 -5.52 2.68 -15.13
N ARG A 24 -5.58 3.56 -14.12
CA ARG A 24 -6.58 4.64 -14.07
C ARG A 24 -6.39 5.66 -15.21
N ARG A 25 -5.16 5.88 -15.69
CA ARG A 25 -4.89 6.70 -16.89
C ARG A 25 -5.28 5.97 -18.17
N GLU A 26 -5.27 4.65 -18.16
CA GLU A 26 -5.65 3.78 -19.29
C GLU A 26 -7.16 3.46 -19.29
N GLY A 27 -7.95 4.03 -18.36
CA GLY A 27 -9.40 3.81 -18.26
C GLY A 27 -9.80 2.52 -17.53
N LEU A 28 -8.84 1.80 -16.97
CA LEU A 28 -9.07 0.60 -16.17
C LEU A 28 -9.16 0.97 -14.68
N ASP A 29 -10.38 0.97 -14.14
CA ASP A 29 -10.61 1.31 -12.73
C ASP A 29 -10.33 0.10 -11.83
N ALA A 30 -9.09 0.02 -11.34
CA ALA A 30 -8.72 -0.94 -10.31
C ALA A 30 -8.86 -0.29 -8.93
N ALA A 31 -9.62 -0.91 -8.02
CA ALA A 31 -9.67 -0.46 -6.65
C ALA A 31 -8.27 -0.50 -6.02
N ARG A 32 -7.85 0.62 -5.41
CA ARG A 32 -6.54 0.75 -4.74
C ARG A 32 -6.28 -0.36 -3.73
N PHE A 33 -7.30 -0.72 -2.96
CA PHE A 33 -7.24 -1.82 -1.98
C PHE A 33 -6.90 -3.16 -2.61
N THR A 34 -7.37 -3.43 -3.84
CA THR A 34 -7.06 -4.68 -4.56
C THR A 34 -5.59 -4.74 -4.94
N VAL A 35 -5.02 -3.62 -5.39
CA VAL A 35 -3.59 -3.51 -5.72
C VAL A 35 -2.74 -3.68 -4.46
N GLU A 36 -3.08 -2.98 -3.38
CA GLU A 36 -2.38 -3.08 -2.10
C GLU A 36 -2.44 -4.50 -1.52
N ARG A 37 -3.61 -5.16 -1.58
CA ARG A 37 -3.78 -6.54 -1.10
C ARG A 37 -2.96 -7.53 -1.92
N LEU A 38 -3.00 -7.43 -3.25
CA LEU A 38 -2.21 -8.29 -4.13
C LEU A 38 -0.71 -8.11 -3.89
N MET A 39 -0.23 -6.87 -3.82
CA MET A 39 1.17 -6.59 -3.50
C MET A 39 1.56 -7.17 -2.15
N ARG A 40 0.70 -7.06 -1.13
CA ARG A 40 0.96 -7.63 0.20
C ARG A 40 0.94 -9.17 0.20
N GLN A 41 0.05 -9.82 -0.56
CA GLN A 41 -0.01 -11.28 -0.66
C GLN A 41 1.21 -11.87 -1.36
N MET A 42 1.80 -11.15 -2.32
CA MET A 42 3.02 -11.57 -3.01
C MET A 42 4.30 -10.99 -2.39
N GLU A 43 4.19 -10.37 -1.21
CA GLU A 43 5.30 -9.73 -0.49
C GLU A 43 6.06 -8.66 -1.31
N LEU A 44 5.39 -8.11 -2.33
CA LEU A 44 5.96 -7.10 -3.22
C LEU A 44 5.91 -5.74 -2.53
N LYS A 45 7.08 -5.19 -2.23
CA LYS A 45 7.23 -3.79 -1.82
C LYS A 45 7.78 -2.99 -3.00
N GLY A 46 7.05 -1.97 -3.41
CA GLY A 46 7.62 -0.95 -4.28
C GLY A 46 8.65 -0.11 -3.52
N VAL A 47 9.50 0.58 -4.28
CA VAL A 47 10.55 1.44 -3.71
C VAL A 47 9.90 2.63 -3.01
N MET A 48 10.08 2.71 -1.70
CA MET A 48 9.67 3.87 -0.90
C MET A 48 10.86 4.83 -0.84
N ARG A 49 10.70 6.07 -1.33
CA ARG A 49 11.71 7.12 -1.10
C ARG A 49 11.52 7.65 0.33
N GLY A 50 12.37 7.20 1.25
CA GLY A 50 12.38 7.65 2.65
C GLY A 50 12.23 6.51 3.67
N LYS A 51 12.42 6.84 4.96
CA LYS A 51 12.19 5.94 6.09
C LYS A 51 10.67 5.85 6.34
N ASP A 52 10.16 4.68 6.70
CA ASP A 52 8.77 4.53 7.15
C ASP A 52 8.56 5.36 8.44
N VAL A 53 8.01 6.57 8.30
CA VAL A 53 7.80 7.47 9.43
C VAL A 53 6.50 7.07 10.12
N ARG A 54 6.61 6.16 11.09
CA ARG A 54 5.57 5.97 12.11
C ARG A 54 5.63 7.13 13.10
N THR A 55 4.82 8.16 12.85
CA THR A 55 4.73 9.36 13.71
C THR A 55 4.14 9.07 15.09
N THR A 56 3.44 7.95 15.27
CA THR A 56 2.75 7.62 16.53
C THR A 56 3.10 6.21 16.96
N ARG A 57 3.88 6.09 18.05
CA ARG A 57 3.97 4.85 18.83
C ARG A 57 2.88 4.90 19.90
N PRO A 58 2.02 3.88 20.03
CA PRO A 58 1.06 3.84 21.13
C PRO A 58 1.83 3.88 22.46
N ASN A 59 1.47 4.83 23.33
CA ASN A 59 2.06 4.94 24.66
C ASN A 59 1.46 3.82 25.55
N PRO A 60 2.25 2.84 26.00
CA PRO A 60 1.76 1.75 26.85
C PRO A 60 1.28 2.23 28.23
N GLN A 61 1.63 3.45 28.65
CA GLN A 61 1.23 4.02 29.94
C GLN A 61 -0.13 4.76 29.90
N ARG A 62 -0.78 4.86 28.74
CA ARG A 62 -2.16 5.39 28.69
C ARG A 62 -3.11 4.23 28.96
N PRO A 63 -3.80 4.18 30.12
CA PRO A 63 -4.88 3.22 30.30
C PRO A 63 -5.89 3.45 29.17
N CYS A 64 -6.20 2.38 28.43
CA CYS A 64 -7.32 2.37 27.52
C CYS A 64 -8.57 2.77 28.32
N PRO A 65 -9.40 3.71 27.85
CA PRO A 65 -10.68 3.94 28.50
C PRO A 65 -11.47 2.65 28.39
N GLN A 66 -11.66 1.98 29.54
CA GLN A 66 -12.53 0.82 29.66
C GLN A 66 -13.92 1.33 29.29
N ASN A 67 -14.39 1.03 28.07
CA ASN A 67 -15.75 1.33 27.69
C ASN A 67 -16.66 0.60 28.69
N LEU A 68 -17.37 1.37 29.52
CA LEU A 68 -18.49 0.86 30.28
C LEU A 68 -19.62 0.63 29.27
N VAL A 69 -20.06 -0.62 29.26
CA VAL A 69 -21.17 -1.17 28.46
C VAL A 69 -22.46 -0.41 28.71
#